data_AF-A0A7X3NUM9-F1
#
_entry.id   AF-A0A7X3NUM9-F1
#
_cell.length_a   1.000
_cell.length_b   1.000
_cell.length_c   1.000
_cell.angle_alpha   90.00
_cell.angle_beta   90.00
_cell.angle_gamma   90.00
#
_symmetry.space_group_name_H-M   'P 1'
#
loop_
_entity.id
_entity.type
_entity.pdbx_description
1 polymer ?
#
loop_
_entity_poly.entity_id
_entity_poly.type
_entity_poly.pdbx_seq_one_letter_code
_entity_poly.pdbx_strand_id
1 'polypeptide(L)'
;MNHNSQHHWSFDYNYGAQNPQFKQELIQTLDGCYKDTDARDTRTRQAITHIYNILPNYWRGYAGGDAKETLSIGTVIVERNKQDGLWNYSVQYENTTSGENLRMQFRCSDEHYRPLADSWRVDVRNSGNDEYSELMCEGYLAVDSEVRLRINGAEIIAGTVDTSAKLTCNWALFDVIPALAKTIRASGNVIELALLEDLEQLRVKSRLGFLESIQTPFPLDGYYLYGAGLLPAYWWLDADRNIAIASTFFETLVLREKIGGNT
;
A
#
# COMPACT_ATOMS: atom_id res chain seq x y z
N MET A 1 -17.47 15.41 27.04
CA MET A 1 -16.30 16.16 26.53
C MET A 1 -15.05 15.38 26.90
N ASN A 2 -14.47 14.69 25.93
CA ASN A 2 -13.10 14.14 25.90
C ASN A 2 -12.95 13.36 24.59
N HIS A 3 -12.76 14.08 23.49
CA HIS A 3 -12.36 13.51 22.20
C HIS A 3 -11.17 14.33 21.70
N ASN A 4 -9.99 14.03 22.24
CA ASN A 4 -8.73 14.58 21.78
C ASN A 4 -7.60 13.56 21.91
N SER A 5 -7.89 12.28 21.62
CA SER A 5 -6.84 11.40 21.11
C SER A 5 -6.67 11.75 19.64
N GLN A 6 -6.01 12.88 19.37
CA GLN A 6 -5.40 13.11 18.07
C GLN A 6 -4.57 11.86 17.80
N HIS A 7 -4.91 11.09 16.76
CA HIS A 7 -4.01 10.10 16.19
C HIS A 7 -2.87 10.87 15.53
N HIS A 8 -2.11 11.62 16.35
CA HIS A 8 -1.07 12.51 15.91
C HIS A 8 0.13 11.63 15.63
N TRP A 9 0.59 11.69 14.39
CA TRP A 9 1.99 11.45 14.11
C TRP A 9 2.74 12.65 14.66
N SER A 10 3.40 12.50 15.80
CA SER A 10 4.69 13.16 15.96
C SER A 10 5.72 12.18 15.41
N PHE A 11 6.55 12.62 14.47
CA PHE A 11 7.84 11.97 14.24
C PHE A 11 8.59 12.03 15.57
N ASP A 12 8.47 11.00 16.41
CA ASP A 12 9.15 10.97 17.69
C ASP A 12 10.62 10.62 17.42
N TYR A 13 11.44 11.66 17.26
CA TYR A 13 12.87 11.56 17.03
C TYR A 13 13.63 11.13 18.31
N ASN A 14 12.95 10.82 19.41
CA ASN A 14 13.59 10.59 20.69
C ASN A 14 13.19 9.23 21.28
N TYR A 15 14.10 8.27 21.14
CA TYR A 15 14.74 7.49 22.21
C TYR A 15 15.37 6.23 21.59
N GLY A 16 16.45 6.41 20.81
CA GLY A 16 17.30 5.30 20.36
C GLY A 16 18.08 5.51 19.07
N ALA A 17 17.57 6.31 18.12
CA ALA A 17 18.24 6.58 16.85
C ALA A 17 19.02 7.89 16.91
N GLN A 18 20.29 7.85 17.32
CA GLN A 18 21.21 8.97 17.14
C GLN A 18 21.61 9.13 15.66
N ASN A 19 20.68 9.56 14.79
CA ASN A 19 20.88 10.49 13.66
C ASN A 19 19.70 10.47 12.66
N PRO A 20 19.29 11.65 12.12
CA PRO A 20 18.06 11.85 11.34
C PRO A 20 18.14 11.44 9.85
N GLN A 21 18.87 10.36 9.52
CA GLN A 21 19.09 9.96 8.12
C GLN A 21 17.79 9.61 7.39
N PHE A 22 16.80 8.98 8.04
CA PHE A 22 15.56 8.59 7.35
C PHE A 22 14.74 9.77 6.83
N LYS A 23 14.65 10.87 7.60
CA LYS A 23 13.96 12.07 7.12
C LYS A 23 14.66 12.60 5.86
N GLN A 24 15.99 12.60 5.86
CA GLN A 24 16.78 13.05 4.71
C GLN A 24 16.60 12.10 3.53
N GLU A 25 16.67 10.78 3.73
CA GLU A 25 16.48 9.75 2.71
C GLU A 25 15.08 9.77 2.11
N LEU A 26 14.05 9.93 2.94
CA LEU A 26 12.67 10.10 2.48
C LEU A 26 12.54 11.35 1.63
N ILE A 27 13.06 12.49 2.10
CA ILE A 27 13.03 13.75 1.35
C ILE A 27 13.82 13.62 0.05
N GLN A 28 15.01 13.01 0.07
CA GLN A 28 15.86 12.81 -1.10
C GLN A 28 15.22 11.88 -2.13
N THR A 29 14.60 10.79 -1.68
CA THR A 29 13.87 9.85 -2.56
C THR A 29 12.71 10.57 -3.25
N LEU A 30 11.89 11.31 -2.49
CA LEU A 30 10.79 12.09 -3.05
C LEU A 30 11.28 13.21 -3.97
N ASP A 31 12.32 13.93 -3.59
CA ASP A 31 12.93 15.00 -4.39
C ASP A 31 13.44 14.45 -5.74
N GLY A 32 14.07 13.27 -5.73
CA GLY A 32 14.45 12.55 -6.95
C GLY A 32 13.24 12.26 -7.84
N CYS A 33 12.16 11.73 -7.27
CA CYS A 33 10.92 11.47 -8.02
C CYS A 33 10.34 12.73 -8.68
N TYR A 34 10.39 13.89 -8.01
CA TYR A 34 9.86 15.14 -8.57
C TYR A 34 10.80 15.83 -9.57
N LYS A 35 12.10 15.55 -9.51
CA LYS A 35 13.09 16.08 -10.47
C LYS A 35 13.05 15.34 -11.81
N ASP A 36 12.74 14.05 -11.79
CA ASP A 36 12.59 13.24 -13.00
C ASP A 36 11.20 13.38 -13.67
N THR A 37 10.30 14.20 -13.10
CA THR A 37 8.99 14.52 -13.70
C THR A 37 9.08 15.53 -14.85
N ASP A 38 9.58 15.08 -16.00
CA ASP A 38 9.05 15.64 -17.26
C ASP A 38 7.58 15.20 -17.35
N ALA A 39 6.67 16.17 -17.41
CA ALA A 39 5.22 16.00 -17.31
C ALA A 39 4.67 15.05 -18.39
N ARG A 40 3.86 14.05 -17.98
CA ARG A 40 3.26 13.08 -18.89
C ARG A 40 1.77 12.87 -18.56
N ASP A 41 0.90 13.43 -19.42
CA ASP A 41 -0.56 13.48 -19.28
C ASP A 41 -1.25 12.12 -19.51
N THR A 42 -2.43 11.95 -18.92
CA THR A 42 -3.14 10.70 -18.64
C THR A 42 -4.52 10.67 -19.30
N ARG A 43 -4.60 10.11 -20.52
CA ARG A 43 -5.89 9.75 -21.13
C ARG A 43 -5.93 8.31 -21.60
N THR A 44 -6.57 7.49 -20.76
CA THR A 44 -7.30 6.23 -21.01
C THR A 44 -6.65 5.17 -21.92
N ARG A 45 -6.23 4.05 -21.28
CA ARG A 45 -5.77 2.72 -21.77
C ARG A 45 -4.28 2.40 -21.58
N GLN A 46 -3.47 3.33 -21.08
CA GLN A 46 -2.05 3.04 -20.82
C GLN A 46 -1.83 2.44 -19.43
N ALA A 47 -0.82 1.57 -19.33
CA ALA A 47 -0.36 1.03 -18.05
C ALA A 47 0.32 2.14 -17.22
N ILE A 48 0.00 2.18 -15.94
CA ILE A 48 0.58 3.04 -14.91
C ILE A 48 1.49 2.18 -14.06
N THR A 49 2.76 2.54 -13.95
CA THR A 49 3.74 1.83 -13.13
C THR A 49 4.35 2.80 -12.13
N HIS A 50 4.20 2.49 -10.85
CA HIS A 50 4.89 3.22 -9.79
C HIS A 50 5.93 2.32 -9.14
N ILE A 51 7.12 2.86 -8.93
CA ILE A 51 8.22 2.17 -8.24
C ILE A 51 8.46 2.88 -6.92
N TYR A 52 8.43 2.12 -5.84
CA TYR A 52 8.63 2.57 -4.48
C TYR A 52 9.89 1.96 -3.89
N ASN A 53 10.68 2.76 -3.18
CA ASN A 53 11.70 2.23 -2.27
C ASN A 53 11.03 1.80 -0.97
N ILE A 54 11.47 0.66 -0.41
CA ILE A 54 11.07 0.23 0.94
C ILE A 54 12.10 0.77 1.93
N LEU A 55 11.66 1.56 2.88
CA LEU A 55 12.47 2.04 4.01
C LEU A 55 12.00 1.37 5.31
N PRO A 56 12.91 1.06 6.26
CA PRO A 56 12.54 0.43 7.53
C PRO A 56 11.73 1.37 8.42
N ASN A 57 10.74 0.84 9.16
CA ASN A 57 10.05 1.62 10.19
C ASN A 57 10.74 1.55 11.55
N TYR A 58 10.80 2.69 12.23
CA TYR A 58 11.49 2.92 13.51
C TYR A 58 10.98 2.11 14.71
N TRP A 59 9.87 1.38 14.60
CA TRP A 59 9.30 0.65 15.74
C TRP A 59 10.11 -0.58 16.16
N ARG A 60 10.99 -1.09 15.29
CA ARG A 60 11.95 -2.13 15.63
C ARG A 60 13.32 -1.69 15.17
N GLY A 61 14.19 -1.37 16.13
CA GLY A 61 15.56 -0.96 15.86
C GLY A 61 16.27 -2.02 15.01
N TYR A 62 16.36 -1.78 13.71
CA TYR A 62 17.36 -2.40 12.86
C TYR A 62 18.66 -1.63 13.06
N ALA A 63 19.33 -1.91 14.18
CA ALA A 63 20.71 -1.54 14.40
C ALA A 63 21.56 -2.79 14.18
N GLY A 64 22.26 -2.85 13.05
CA GLY A 64 23.12 -3.97 12.72
C GLY A 64 24.22 -3.57 11.74
N GLY A 65 25.29 -2.97 12.27
CA GLY A 65 26.63 -2.92 11.66
C GLY A 65 26.82 -1.97 10.47
N ASP A 66 27.81 -1.08 10.58
CA ASP A 66 28.43 -0.28 9.51
C ASP A 66 27.48 0.09 8.36
N ALA A 67 26.58 1.04 8.63
CA ALA A 67 25.59 1.54 7.69
C ALA A 67 26.27 2.00 6.39
N LYS A 68 26.24 1.12 5.39
CA LYS A 68 26.50 1.45 3.99
C LYS A 68 25.44 2.45 3.50
N GLU A 69 25.86 3.26 2.54
CA GLU A 69 25.32 4.53 2.04
C GLU A 69 23.85 4.60 1.58
N THR A 70 22.98 3.62 1.85
CA THR A 70 21.54 3.67 1.49
C THR A 70 20.66 2.91 2.48
N LEU A 71 19.65 3.56 3.05
CA LEU A 71 18.66 2.96 3.98
C LEU A 71 17.60 2.07 3.30
N SER A 72 17.57 2.01 1.97
CA SER A 72 16.60 1.19 1.25
C SER A 72 16.79 -0.29 1.55
N ILE A 73 15.73 -0.95 2.00
CA ILE A 73 15.69 -2.38 2.30
C ILE A 73 14.95 -3.18 1.23
N GLY A 74 14.51 -2.55 0.15
CA GLY A 74 13.76 -3.25 -0.89
C GLY A 74 13.08 -2.34 -1.89
N THR A 75 12.24 -2.93 -2.74
CA THR A 75 11.49 -2.20 -3.77
C THR A 75 10.09 -2.80 -3.94
N VAL A 76 9.12 -1.93 -4.22
CA VAL A 76 7.79 -2.33 -4.68
C VAL A 76 7.51 -1.74 -6.04
N ILE A 77 7.04 -2.55 -6.97
CA ILE A 77 6.58 -2.12 -8.29
C ILE A 77 5.08 -2.40 -8.35
N VAL A 78 4.29 -1.35 -8.55
CA VAL A 78 2.84 -1.44 -8.70
C VAL A 78 2.48 -1.07 -10.14
N GLU A 79 2.21 -2.08 -10.96
CA GLU A 79 1.76 -1.94 -12.34
C GLU A 79 0.25 -2.12 -12.43
N ARG A 80 -0.41 -1.17 -13.11
CA ARG A 80 -1.87 -1.11 -13.19
C ARG A 80 -2.31 -0.72 -14.57
N ASN A 81 -3.26 -1.44 -15.14
CA ASN A 81 -3.86 -1.04 -16.42
C ASN A 81 -5.37 -1.27 -16.40
N LYS A 82 -6.09 -0.53 -17.24
CA LYS A 82 -7.53 -0.69 -17.39
C LYS A 82 -7.85 -1.41 -18.70
N GLN A 83 -8.51 -2.56 -18.60
CA GLN A 83 -8.94 -3.36 -19.74
C GLN A 83 -10.36 -3.87 -19.50
N ASP A 84 -11.23 -3.75 -20.50
CA ASP A 84 -12.60 -4.30 -20.48
C ASP A 84 -13.45 -3.89 -19.26
N GLY A 85 -13.25 -2.67 -18.76
CA GLY A 85 -13.99 -2.14 -17.59
C GLY A 85 -13.42 -2.57 -16.23
N LEU A 86 -12.36 -3.38 -16.23
CA LEU A 86 -11.64 -3.82 -15.04
C LEU A 86 -10.27 -3.17 -14.96
N TRP A 87 -9.78 -2.99 -13.74
CA TRP A 87 -8.39 -2.69 -13.46
C TRP A 87 -7.65 -4.00 -13.21
N ASN A 88 -6.55 -4.21 -13.92
CA ASN A 88 -5.60 -5.29 -13.67
C ASN A 88 -4.43 -4.73 -12.87
N TYR A 89 -4.09 -5.41 -11.78
CA TYR A 89 -2.96 -5.07 -10.92
C TYR A 89 -1.91 -6.18 -11.00
N SER A 90 -0.66 -5.78 -11.11
CA SER A 90 0.52 -6.62 -10.96
C SER A 90 1.44 -5.93 -9.97
N VAL A 91 1.62 -6.53 -8.80
CA VAL A 91 2.48 -5.99 -7.75
C VAL A 91 3.66 -6.92 -7.56
N GLN A 92 4.86 -6.35 -7.58
CA GLN A 92 6.09 -7.03 -7.24
C GLN A 92 6.65 -6.37 -6.00
N TYR A 93 6.77 -7.11 -4.91
CA TYR A 93 7.30 -6.67 -3.64
C TYR A 93 8.56 -7.46 -3.34
N GLU A 94 9.67 -6.78 -3.08
CA GLU A 94 10.94 -7.41 -2.73
C GLU A 94 11.56 -6.71 -1.52
N ASN A 95 11.70 -7.45 -0.43
CA ASN A 95 12.35 -6.99 0.80
C ASN A 95 13.63 -7.78 1.02
N THR A 96 14.76 -7.11 0.79
CA THR A 96 16.11 -7.68 0.90
C THR A 96 16.52 -8.02 2.33
N THR A 97 15.89 -7.41 3.34
CA THR A 97 16.20 -7.69 4.75
C THR A 97 15.52 -8.96 5.23
N SER A 98 14.26 -9.21 4.84
CA SER A 98 13.55 -10.45 5.16
C SER A 98 13.81 -11.58 4.17
N GLY A 99 14.28 -11.27 2.96
CA GLY A 99 14.38 -12.22 1.84
C GLY A 99 13.03 -12.53 1.18
N GLU A 100 12.01 -11.73 1.50
CA GLU A 100 10.65 -11.90 0.99
C GLU A 100 10.53 -11.31 -0.42
N ASN A 101 9.97 -12.12 -1.34
CA ASN A 101 9.63 -11.71 -2.69
C ASN A 101 8.19 -12.15 -2.99
N LEU A 102 7.28 -11.19 -3.09
CA LEU A 102 5.87 -11.44 -3.38
C LEU A 102 5.54 -10.93 -4.77
N ARG A 103 4.77 -11.73 -5.51
CA ARG A 103 4.15 -11.32 -6.76
C ARG A 103 2.66 -11.52 -6.64
N MET A 104 1.90 -10.46 -6.85
CA MET A 104 0.45 -10.47 -6.71
C MET A 104 -0.19 -10.05 -8.01
N GLN A 105 -1.22 -10.78 -8.41
CA GLN A 105 -2.02 -10.49 -9.60
C GLN A 105 -3.49 -10.55 -9.23
N PHE A 106 -4.19 -9.44 -9.47
CA PHE A 106 -5.60 -9.36 -9.15
C PHE A 106 -6.31 -8.36 -10.04
N ARG A 107 -7.64 -8.42 -10.03
CA ARG A 107 -8.50 -7.51 -10.76
C ARG A 107 -9.46 -6.81 -9.82
N CYS A 108 -9.83 -5.59 -10.20
CA CYS A 108 -10.86 -4.83 -9.52
C CYS A 108 -11.84 -4.24 -10.52
N SER A 109 -13.10 -4.09 -10.13
CA SER A 109 -14.06 -3.29 -10.88
C SER A 109 -13.62 -1.82 -10.90
N ASP A 110 -13.91 -1.11 -11.99
CA ASP A 110 -13.67 0.34 -12.08
C ASP A 110 -14.72 1.18 -11.30
N GLU A 111 -14.81 0.92 -10.01
CA GLU A 111 -15.56 1.71 -9.04
C GLU A 111 -14.58 2.42 -8.10
N HIS A 112 -15.03 3.47 -7.39
CA HIS A 112 -14.18 4.24 -6.47
C HIS A 112 -13.53 3.38 -5.37
N TYR A 113 -14.20 2.30 -4.95
CA TYR A 113 -13.71 1.39 -3.92
C TYR A 113 -12.81 0.29 -4.47
N ARG A 114 -12.64 0.19 -5.79
CA ARG A 114 -11.89 -0.88 -6.47
C ARG A 114 -12.21 -2.25 -5.86
N PRO A 115 -13.49 -2.67 -5.81
CA PRO A 115 -13.81 -3.96 -5.24
C PRO A 115 -13.13 -5.06 -6.05
N LEU A 116 -12.58 -6.07 -5.37
CA LEU A 116 -11.97 -7.24 -6.01
C LEU A 116 -12.98 -7.90 -6.96
N ALA A 117 -12.51 -8.23 -8.14
CA ALA A 117 -13.26 -8.92 -9.18
C ALA A 117 -12.54 -10.23 -9.51
N ASP A 118 -13.32 -11.24 -9.88
CA ASP A 118 -12.83 -12.56 -10.26
C ASP A 118 -11.96 -13.22 -9.16
N SER A 119 -11.10 -14.14 -9.58
CA SER A 119 -10.05 -14.72 -8.74
C SER A 119 -8.79 -13.85 -8.75
N TRP A 120 -8.02 -13.96 -7.68
CA TRP A 120 -6.70 -13.34 -7.53
C TRP A 120 -5.64 -14.40 -7.22
N ARG A 121 -4.37 -14.01 -7.35
CA ARG A 121 -3.22 -14.89 -7.17
C ARG A 121 -2.09 -14.18 -6.42
N VAL A 122 -1.44 -14.93 -5.56
CA VAL A 122 -0.21 -14.57 -4.85
C VAL A 122 0.82 -15.67 -5.09
N ASP A 123 2.00 -15.29 -5.56
CA ASP A 123 3.18 -16.12 -5.61
C ASP A 123 4.20 -15.56 -4.62
N VAL A 124 4.55 -16.32 -3.60
CA VAL A 124 5.55 -15.97 -2.60
C VAL A 124 6.81 -16.78 -2.87
N ARG A 125 7.95 -16.10 -2.87
CA ARG A 125 9.27 -16.72 -2.86
C ARG A 125 10.03 -16.19 -1.65
N ASN A 126 10.63 -17.10 -0.90
CA ASN A 126 11.49 -16.75 0.21
C ASN A 126 12.90 -17.28 -0.08
N SER A 127 13.90 -16.41 -0.05
CA SER A 127 15.30 -16.79 -0.21
C SER A 127 16.00 -17.12 1.12
N GLY A 128 15.25 -17.25 2.22
CA GLY A 128 15.74 -17.86 3.46
C GLY A 128 16.17 -19.30 3.20
N ASN A 129 17.24 -19.75 3.86
CA ASN A 129 17.90 -21.05 3.63
C ASN A 129 17.05 -22.32 3.96
N ASP A 130 15.73 -22.20 4.06
CA ASP A 130 14.82 -23.27 4.47
C ASP A 130 14.10 -23.90 3.25
N GLU A 131 13.64 -25.13 3.40
CA GLU A 131 13.02 -25.95 2.34
C GLU A 131 11.70 -25.36 1.76
N TYR A 132 11.15 -24.32 2.40
CA TYR A 132 10.01 -23.53 1.91
C TYR A 132 10.50 -22.35 1.06
N SER A 133 10.77 -22.63 -0.22
CA SER A 133 11.26 -21.62 -1.18
C SER A 133 10.15 -20.93 -1.97
N GLU A 134 9.00 -21.59 -2.18
CA GLU A 134 7.90 -21.08 -3.00
C GLU A 134 6.52 -21.46 -2.42
N LEU A 135 5.57 -20.52 -2.45
CA LEU A 135 4.16 -20.74 -2.12
C LEU A 135 3.30 -20.08 -3.21
N MET A 136 2.27 -20.78 -3.67
CA MET A 136 1.26 -20.21 -4.56
C MET A 136 -0.12 -20.29 -3.88
N CYS A 137 -0.78 -19.15 -3.83
CA CYS A 137 -2.12 -18.98 -3.28
C CYS A 137 -3.02 -18.38 -4.36
N GLU A 138 -4.15 -19.02 -4.62
CA GLU A 138 -5.23 -18.46 -5.44
C GLU A 138 -6.41 -18.16 -4.52
N GLY A 139 -7.06 -17.02 -4.68
CA GLY A 139 -8.28 -16.73 -3.93
C GLY A 139 -9.40 -16.23 -4.80
N TYR A 140 -10.62 -16.30 -4.28
CA TYR A 140 -11.82 -15.80 -4.94
C TYR A 140 -12.92 -15.53 -3.91
N LEU A 141 -13.88 -14.69 -4.30
CA LEU A 141 -15.10 -14.45 -3.53
C LEU A 141 -16.19 -15.41 -4.02
N ALA A 142 -16.66 -16.30 -3.16
CA ALA A 142 -17.75 -17.21 -3.44
C ALA A 142 -19.12 -16.49 -3.39
N VAL A 143 -20.15 -17.13 -3.96
CA VAL A 143 -21.50 -16.56 -4.12
C VAL A 143 -22.16 -16.20 -2.79
N ASP A 144 -21.81 -16.91 -1.72
CA ASP A 144 -22.24 -16.69 -0.33
C ASP A 144 -21.40 -15.63 0.41
N SER A 145 -20.57 -14.87 -0.31
CA SER A 145 -19.64 -13.87 0.22
C SER A 145 -18.53 -14.44 1.11
N GLU A 146 -18.28 -15.75 1.01
CA GLU A 146 -17.07 -16.35 1.59
C GLU A 146 -15.85 -16.00 0.75
N VAL A 147 -14.80 -15.52 1.42
CA VAL A 147 -13.47 -15.38 0.84
C VAL A 147 -12.77 -16.72 1.00
N ARG A 148 -12.48 -17.35 -0.14
CA ARG A 148 -11.83 -18.67 -0.18
C ARG A 148 -10.43 -18.56 -0.75
N LEU A 149 -9.51 -19.32 -0.19
CA LEU A 149 -8.12 -19.41 -0.63
C LEU A 149 -7.79 -20.86 -0.93
N ARG A 150 -7.12 -21.10 -2.04
CA ARG A 150 -6.54 -22.38 -2.45
C ARG A 150 -5.03 -22.28 -2.32
N ILE A 151 -4.48 -23.05 -1.40
CA ILE A 151 -3.05 -23.09 -1.07
C ILE A 151 -2.58 -24.52 -1.32
N ASN A 152 -1.66 -24.70 -2.27
CA ASN A 152 -1.11 -26.02 -2.63
C ASN A 152 -2.19 -27.12 -2.85
N GLY A 153 -3.32 -26.73 -3.45
CA GLY A 153 -4.44 -27.64 -3.75
C GLY A 153 -5.44 -27.86 -2.60
N ALA A 154 -5.17 -27.36 -1.40
CA ALA A 154 -6.14 -27.34 -0.30
C ALA A 154 -6.93 -26.03 -0.31
N GLU A 155 -8.25 -26.11 -0.14
CA GLU A 155 -9.13 -24.94 -0.05
C GLU A 155 -9.48 -24.64 1.41
N ILE A 156 -9.35 -23.37 1.80
CA ILE A 156 -9.69 -22.86 3.13
C ILE A 156 -10.62 -21.65 3.00
N ILE A 157 -11.43 -21.43 4.04
CA ILE A 157 -12.27 -20.23 4.18
C ILE A 157 -11.48 -19.22 5.01
N ALA A 158 -11.09 -18.10 4.39
CA ALA A 158 -10.40 -17.00 5.06
C ALA A 158 -11.37 -16.13 5.89
N GLY A 159 -12.66 -16.16 5.54
CA GLY A 159 -13.74 -15.52 6.29
C GLY A 159 -14.91 -15.17 5.40
N THR A 160 -15.84 -14.38 5.92
CA THR A 160 -17.03 -13.92 5.20
C THR A 160 -17.09 -12.41 5.22
N VAL A 161 -17.50 -11.82 4.10
CA VAL A 161 -17.74 -10.38 3.96
C VAL A 161 -19.24 -10.13 3.87
N ASP A 162 -19.72 -9.03 4.44
CA ASP A 162 -21.11 -8.61 4.25
C ASP A 162 -21.35 -8.32 2.76
N THR A 163 -22.49 -8.75 2.20
CA THR A 163 -22.84 -8.54 0.78
C THR A 163 -22.88 -7.05 0.39
N SER A 164 -23.09 -6.17 1.36
CA SER A 164 -23.07 -4.71 1.18
C SER A 164 -21.66 -4.11 1.29
N ALA A 165 -20.71 -4.82 1.89
CA ALA A 165 -19.36 -4.32 2.10
C ALA A 165 -18.53 -4.44 0.82
N LYS A 166 -17.82 -3.36 0.48
CA LYS A 166 -16.88 -3.34 -0.65
C LYS A 166 -15.57 -3.99 -0.21
N LEU A 167 -15.35 -5.24 -0.61
CA LEU A 167 -14.09 -5.95 -0.42
C LEU A 167 -13.05 -5.47 -1.44
N THR A 168 -11.98 -4.84 -0.98
CA THR A 168 -10.85 -4.40 -1.79
C THR A 168 -9.53 -4.99 -1.28
N CYS A 169 -8.41 -4.68 -1.91
CA CYS A 169 -7.07 -5.10 -1.52
C CYS A 169 -6.26 -3.88 -1.03
N ASN A 170 -5.33 -4.09 -0.09
CA ASN A 170 -4.41 -3.03 0.36
C ASN A 170 -3.64 -2.40 -0.81
N TRP A 171 -3.26 -3.19 -1.81
CA TRP A 171 -2.60 -2.71 -3.02
C TRP A 171 -3.51 -1.91 -3.97
N ALA A 172 -4.83 -2.08 -3.88
CA ALA A 172 -5.77 -1.24 -4.60
C ALA A 172 -5.93 0.15 -3.96
N LEU A 173 -5.47 0.34 -2.71
CA LEU A 173 -5.54 1.63 -2.02
C LEU A 173 -4.76 2.74 -2.72
N PHE A 174 -3.77 2.36 -3.55
CA PHE A 174 -3.07 3.26 -4.46
C PHE A 174 -3.99 3.97 -5.48
N ASP A 175 -5.22 3.48 -5.68
CA ASP A 175 -6.25 4.15 -6.49
C ASP A 175 -7.48 4.53 -5.68
N VAL A 176 -7.86 3.73 -4.67
CA VAL A 176 -9.03 4.00 -3.82
C VAL A 176 -8.88 5.31 -3.05
N ILE A 177 -7.72 5.54 -2.43
CA ILE A 177 -7.50 6.76 -1.63
C ILE A 177 -7.56 8.01 -2.51
N PRO A 178 -6.84 8.11 -3.65
CA PRO A 178 -6.99 9.23 -4.59
C PRO A 178 -8.44 9.46 -5.07
N ALA A 179 -9.16 8.38 -5.37
CA ALA A 179 -10.54 8.45 -5.86
C ALA A 179 -11.52 8.99 -4.80
N LEU A 180 -11.31 8.63 -3.53
CA LEU A 180 -12.18 9.02 -2.41
C LEU A 180 -11.70 10.26 -1.67
N ALA A 181 -10.49 10.75 -1.95
CA ALA A 181 -9.81 11.85 -1.26
C ALA A 181 -10.69 13.09 -1.04
N LYS A 182 -11.41 13.53 -2.09
CA LYS A 182 -12.33 14.68 -2.03
C LYS A 182 -13.49 14.42 -1.08
N THR A 183 -14.09 13.24 -1.16
CA THR A 183 -15.25 12.84 -0.34
C THR A 183 -14.88 12.77 1.13
N ILE A 184 -13.75 12.12 1.45
CA ILE A 184 -13.26 11.97 2.83
C ILE A 184 -13.00 13.36 3.44
N ARG A 185 -12.34 14.25 2.70
CA ARG A 185 -12.05 15.61 3.16
C ARG A 185 -13.29 16.47 3.36
N ALA A 186 -14.18 16.49 2.38
CA ALA A 186 -15.34 17.37 2.41
C ALA A 186 -16.35 16.99 3.50
N SER A 187 -16.48 15.69 3.76
CA SER A 187 -17.46 15.19 4.73
C SER A 187 -16.92 15.08 6.15
N GLY A 188 -15.59 15.02 6.32
CA GLY A 188 -14.97 14.60 7.59
C GLY A 188 -15.34 13.17 7.98
N ASN A 189 -16.03 12.43 7.10
CA ASN A 189 -16.51 11.10 7.39
C ASN A 189 -15.41 10.07 7.18
N VAL A 190 -15.43 9.07 8.05
CA VAL A 190 -14.66 7.84 7.90
C VAL A 190 -15.39 6.93 6.92
N ILE A 191 -14.66 6.40 5.96
CA ILE A 191 -15.16 5.39 5.03
C ILE A 191 -14.87 4.01 5.60
N GLU A 192 -15.90 3.19 5.74
CA GLU A 192 -15.75 1.79 6.12
C GLU A 192 -15.60 0.91 4.88
N LEU A 193 -14.69 -0.05 4.95
CA LEU A 193 -14.38 -0.97 3.86
C LEU A 193 -13.83 -2.30 4.40
N ALA A 194 -13.98 -3.36 3.61
CA ALA A 194 -13.34 -4.64 3.88
C ALA A 194 -12.04 -4.74 3.07
N LEU A 195 -10.95 -5.14 3.71
CA LEU A 195 -9.66 -5.32 3.04
C LEU A 195 -9.25 -6.77 3.04
N LEU A 196 -8.69 -7.22 1.93
CA LEU A 196 -7.89 -8.41 1.85
C LEU A 196 -6.42 -7.99 1.79
N GLU A 197 -5.78 -8.01 2.95
CA GLU A 197 -4.37 -7.66 3.14
C GLU A 197 -3.50 -8.72 2.45
N ASP A 198 -2.67 -8.25 1.52
CA ASP A 198 -1.81 -9.06 0.64
C ASP A 198 -2.54 -10.21 -0.04
N LEU A 199 -3.84 -10.00 -0.30
CA LEU A 199 -4.76 -10.96 -0.92
C LEU A 199 -4.98 -12.28 -0.14
N GLU A 200 -4.58 -12.31 1.13
CA GLU A 200 -4.67 -13.51 1.98
C GLU A 200 -5.44 -13.25 3.28
N GLN A 201 -5.21 -12.11 3.94
CA GLN A 201 -5.76 -11.88 5.27
C GLN A 201 -6.95 -10.91 5.26
N LEU A 202 -8.13 -11.44 5.60
CA LEU A 202 -9.37 -10.65 5.57
C LEU A 202 -9.53 -9.73 6.80
N ARG A 203 -9.81 -8.45 6.54
CA ARG A 203 -10.03 -7.35 7.49
C ARG A 203 -11.36 -6.65 7.21
N VAL A 204 -12.44 -7.18 7.79
CA VAL A 204 -13.83 -6.79 7.45
C VAL A 204 -14.30 -5.41 7.92
N LYS A 205 -13.61 -4.77 8.86
CA LYS A 205 -14.03 -3.49 9.48
C LYS A 205 -12.90 -2.48 9.49
N SER A 206 -12.37 -2.21 8.30
CA SER A 206 -11.30 -1.23 8.12
C SER A 206 -11.91 0.14 7.86
N ARG A 207 -11.20 1.17 8.28
CA ARG A 207 -11.65 2.56 8.31
C ARG A 207 -10.60 3.45 7.70
N LEU A 208 -10.98 4.15 6.63
CA LEU A 208 -10.16 5.12 5.93
C LEU A 208 -10.66 6.53 6.27
N GLY A 209 -9.76 7.41 6.70
CA GLY A 209 -10.10 8.79 7.05
C GLY A 209 -9.00 9.78 6.67
N PHE A 210 -9.33 11.07 6.73
CA PHE A 210 -8.37 12.14 6.52
C PHE A 210 -7.61 12.42 7.82
N LEU A 211 -6.30 12.59 7.70
CA LEU A 211 -5.41 12.88 8.82
C LEU A 211 -5.10 14.38 8.89
N GLU A 212 -4.29 14.87 7.96
CA GLU A 212 -3.76 16.24 7.96
C GLU A 212 -3.20 16.63 6.58
N SER A 213 -2.75 17.88 6.43
CA SER A 213 -2.02 18.33 5.25
C SER A 213 -0.67 18.91 5.67
N ILE A 214 0.39 18.51 4.97
CA ILE A 214 1.73 19.08 5.10
C ILE A 214 1.99 19.91 3.85
N GLN A 215 2.60 21.09 3.99
CA GLN A 215 2.91 21.96 2.84
C GLN A 215 4.40 21.97 2.48
N THR A 216 5.29 21.63 3.42
CA THR A 216 6.74 21.76 3.26
C THR A 216 7.43 20.47 3.73
N PRO A 217 8.43 19.95 2.99
CA PRO A 217 9.01 20.49 1.76
C PRO A 217 8.17 20.22 0.50
N PHE A 218 7.22 19.29 0.56
CA PHE A 218 6.30 18.99 -0.52
C PHE A 218 4.85 19.07 0.01
N PRO A 219 3.89 19.51 -0.81
CA PRO A 219 2.48 19.43 -0.47
C PRO A 219 2.06 17.95 -0.39
N LEU A 220 1.64 17.51 0.79
CA LEU A 220 1.17 16.16 1.05
C LEU A 220 -0.16 16.18 1.81
N ASP A 221 -1.11 15.38 1.35
CA ASP A 221 -2.39 15.16 2.01
C ASP A 221 -2.40 13.77 2.66
N GLY A 222 -2.44 13.74 3.99
CA GLY A 222 -2.37 12.52 4.80
C GLY A 222 -3.74 11.88 5.03
N TYR A 223 -3.75 10.55 4.96
CA TYR A 223 -4.88 9.67 5.24
C TYR A 223 -4.41 8.57 6.19
N TYR A 224 -5.33 8.05 6.99
CA TYR A 224 -5.08 6.90 7.85
C TYR A 224 -6.01 5.75 7.49
N LEU A 225 -5.51 4.54 7.69
CA LEU A 225 -6.24 3.29 7.62
C LEU A 225 -6.07 2.56 8.95
N TYR A 226 -7.18 2.21 9.59
CA TYR A 226 -7.14 1.45 10.84
C TYR A 226 -8.34 0.50 10.94
N GLY A 227 -8.23 -0.56 11.74
CA GLY A 227 -9.32 -1.52 11.89
C GLY A 227 -8.98 -2.60 12.89
N ALA A 228 -9.98 -3.43 13.23
CA ALA A 228 -9.74 -4.57 14.11
C ALA A 228 -8.77 -5.56 13.43
N GLY A 229 -7.67 -5.89 14.13
CA GLY A 229 -6.62 -6.77 13.62
C GLY A 229 -5.70 -6.12 12.58
N LEU A 230 -5.94 -4.87 12.19
CA LEU A 230 -5.06 -4.12 11.29
C LEU A 230 -4.25 -3.11 12.12
N LEU A 231 -2.93 -3.19 12.00
CA LEU A 231 -2.07 -2.17 12.58
C LEU A 231 -2.26 -0.85 11.80
N PRO A 232 -2.34 0.31 12.46
CA PRO A 232 -2.57 1.58 11.77
C PRO A 232 -1.55 1.81 10.65
N ALA A 233 -2.05 2.15 9.46
CA ALA A 233 -1.26 2.50 8.30
C ALA A 233 -1.62 3.90 7.81
N TYR A 234 -0.67 4.59 7.21
CA TYR A 234 -0.78 6.00 6.87
C TYR A 234 -0.31 6.24 5.46
N TRP A 235 -1.07 7.06 4.73
CA TRP A 235 -0.97 7.18 3.29
C TRP A 235 -0.96 8.66 2.94
N TRP A 236 0.03 9.10 2.18
CA TRP A 236 0.24 10.50 1.85
C TRP A 236 0.14 10.70 0.35
N LEU A 237 -0.82 11.51 -0.06
CA LEU A 237 -1.00 11.92 -1.45
C LEU A 237 -0.14 13.14 -1.78
N ASP A 238 0.54 13.13 -2.93
CA ASP A 238 1.15 14.33 -3.49
C ASP A 238 0.13 15.27 -4.15
N ALA A 239 0.61 16.41 -4.66
CA ALA A 239 -0.20 17.37 -5.41
C ALA A 239 -0.88 16.77 -6.65
N ASP A 240 -0.27 15.74 -7.25
CA ASP A 240 -0.79 15.02 -8.42
C ASP A 240 -1.75 13.88 -8.04
N ARG A 241 -2.02 13.70 -6.74
CA ARG A 241 -2.85 12.63 -6.16
C ARG A 241 -2.27 11.23 -6.31
N ASN A 242 -0.96 11.11 -6.46
CA ASN A 242 -0.28 9.83 -6.28
C ASN A 242 -0.02 9.59 -4.81
N ILE A 243 -0.08 8.33 -4.38
CA ILE A 243 0.49 7.97 -3.08
C ILE A 243 2.01 8.15 -3.18
N ALA A 244 2.52 9.19 -2.53
CA ALA A 244 3.93 9.47 -2.42
C ALA A 244 4.58 8.68 -1.27
N ILE A 245 3.83 8.45 -0.19
CA ILE A 245 4.29 7.68 0.96
C ILE A 245 3.16 6.76 1.41
N ALA A 246 3.44 5.47 1.55
CA ALA A 246 2.57 4.51 2.23
C ALA A 246 3.36 3.89 3.38
N SER A 247 2.98 4.18 4.61
CA SER A 247 3.65 3.68 5.80
C SER A 247 2.75 2.67 6.51
N THR A 248 3.22 1.44 6.62
CA THR A 248 2.57 0.37 7.36
C THR A 248 3.17 0.29 8.77
N PHE A 249 2.96 -0.79 9.50
CA PHE A 249 3.66 -1.00 10.77
C PHE A 249 5.12 -1.40 10.58
N PHE A 250 5.42 -2.18 9.53
CA PHE A 250 6.73 -2.80 9.33
C PHE A 250 7.69 -1.95 8.49
N GLU A 251 7.14 -1.14 7.60
CA GLU A 251 7.91 -0.45 6.57
C GLU A 251 7.22 0.82 6.06
N THR A 252 8.00 1.64 5.37
CA THR A 252 7.51 2.81 4.65
C THR A 252 7.90 2.69 3.18
N LEU A 253 6.90 2.69 2.30
CA LEU A 253 7.04 2.77 0.87
C LEU A 253 7.13 4.24 0.47
N VAL A 254 8.20 4.62 -0.23
CA VAL A 254 8.41 6.00 -0.72
C VAL A 254 8.51 5.98 -2.23
N LEU A 255 7.66 6.77 -2.90
CA LEU A 255 7.61 6.84 -4.35
C LEU A 255 8.96 7.34 -4.89
N ARG A 256 9.56 6.54 -5.77
CA ARG A 256 10.85 6.84 -6.40
C ARG A 256 10.69 7.21 -7.86
N GLU A 257 9.92 6.42 -8.60
CA GLU A 257 9.75 6.60 -10.05
C GLU A 257 8.30 6.40 -10.47
N LYS A 258 7.91 7.15 -11.51
CA LYS A 258 6.63 7.02 -12.20
C LYS A 258 6.91 6.68 -13.66
N ILE A 259 6.50 5.50 -14.10
CA ILE A 259 6.68 5.02 -15.48
C ILE A 259 5.29 4.79 -16.09
N GLY A 260 5.02 5.44 -17.22
CA GLY A 260 3.72 5.38 -17.89
C GLY A 260 2.95 6.71 -17.80
N GLY A 261 2.13 6.95 -18.82
CA GLY A 261 1.83 8.28 -19.34
C GLY A 261 3.01 8.76 -20.18
N ASN A 262 2.83 9.21 -21.43
CA ASN A 262 3.84 9.97 -22.17
C ASN A 262 3.25 10.73 -23.38
N THR A 263 3.58 12.03 -23.46
CA THR A 263 3.30 13.07 -24.49
C THR A 263 1.90 13.17 -25.10
#